data_AF-A0A6S6U079-F1
#
_entry.id   AF-A0A6S6U079-F1
#
_cell.length_a   1.000
_cell.length_b   1.000
_cell.length_c   1.000
_cell.angle_alpha   90.00
_cell.angle_beta   90.00
_cell.angle_gamma   90.00
#
_symmetry.space_group_name_H-M   'P 1'
#
loop_
_entity.id
_entity.type
_entity.pdbx_description
1 polymer ?
#
loop_
_entity_poly.entity_id
_entity_poly.type
_entity_poly.pdbx_seq_one_letter_code
_entity_poly.pdbx_strand_id
1 'polypeptide(L)'
;MQVLKFLLGIVLVQLVTAVLIYISPINLEDGGSLLRLILPLFFMALMVAFWFSSLSAHFKKDSQHKMESEFAKEREALKVKAEKAKTRVVKEAQKDIAREAKVTHAKANFKVGASFAGVLGVGALFIFAQLITAGLLTMTAAGGVIGGYYWRGKRIEKEKNSVPQLEVIDTKVIGQ
;
A
#
# COMPACT_ATOMS: atom_id res chain seq x y z
N MET A 1 -22.12 -7.21 -51.21
CA MET A 1 -21.58 -7.76 -52.48
C MET A 1 -20.90 -6.65 -53.27
N GLN A 2 -19.57 -6.56 -53.18
CA GLN A 2 -18.75 -5.52 -53.83
C GLN A 2 -18.70 -5.71 -55.35
N VAL A 3 -18.57 -6.97 -55.79
CA VAL A 3 -18.57 -7.38 -57.21
C VAL A 3 -19.82 -6.91 -57.96
N LEU A 4 -20.97 -6.80 -57.27
CA LEU A 4 -22.23 -6.37 -57.87
C LEU A 4 -22.22 -4.90 -58.29
N LYS A 5 -21.58 -4.02 -57.50
CA LYS A 5 -21.44 -2.60 -57.84
C LYS A 5 -20.53 -2.41 -59.05
N PHE A 6 -19.47 -3.22 -59.14
CA PHE A 6 -18.57 -3.19 -60.29
C PHE A 6 -19.23 -3.74 -61.56
N LEU A 7 -19.94 -4.86 -61.44
CA LEU A 7 -20.73 -5.40 -62.54
C LEU A 7 -21.75 -4.41 -63.06
N LEU A 8 -22.48 -3.72 -62.19
CA LEU A 8 -23.49 -2.74 -62.60
C LEU A 8 -22.87 -1.55 -63.35
N GLY A 9 -21.70 -1.07 -62.90
CA GLY A 9 -20.93 -0.04 -63.61
C GLY A 9 -20.46 -0.49 -64.99
N ILE A 10 -19.92 -1.71 -65.10
CA ILE A 10 -19.49 -2.28 -66.38
C ILE A 10 -20.68 -2.43 -67.34
N VAL A 11 -21.81 -2.97 -66.87
CA VAL A 11 -23.03 -3.16 -67.67
C VAL A 11 -23.57 -1.81 -68.17
N LEU A 12 -23.57 -0.78 -67.33
CA LEU A 12 -24.00 0.57 -67.71
C LEU A 12 -23.12 1.14 -68.84
N VAL A 13 -21.80 0.98 -68.74
CA VAL A 13 -20.84 1.47 -69.76
C VAL A 13 -21.00 0.72 -71.08
N GLN A 14 -21.23 -0.59 -71.02
CA GLN A 14 -21.51 -1.40 -72.21
C GLN A 14 -22.82 -0.98 -72.88
N LEU A 15 -23.87 -0.70 -72.10
CA LEU A 15 -25.15 -0.19 -72.63
C LEU A 15 -24.98 1.18 -73.29
N VAL A 16 -24.30 2.12 -72.66
CA VAL A 16 -24.06 3.45 -73.24
C VAL A 16 -23.23 3.34 -74.51
N THR A 17 -22.21 2.48 -74.52
CA THR A 17 -21.38 2.22 -75.71
C THR A 17 -22.20 1.61 -76.86
N ALA A 18 -23.04 0.62 -76.56
CA ALA A 18 -23.92 -0.01 -77.55
C ALA A 18 -24.93 0.98 -78.14
N VAL A 19 -25.54 1.83 -77.30
CA VAL A 19 -26.48 2.88 -77.74
C VAL A 19 -25.77 3.92 -78.61
N LEU A 20 -24.55 4.31 -78.25
CA LEU A 20 -23.77 5.28 -79.01
C LEU A 20 -23.39 4.76 -80.39
N ILE A 21 -23.00 3.48 -80.48
CA ILE A 21 -22.71 2.81 -81.76
C ILE A 21 -23.98 2.67 -82.61
N TYR A 22 -25.12 2.37 -82.00
CA TYR A 22 -26.38 2.19 -82.70
C TYR A 22 -26.93 3.50 -83.30
N ILE A 23 -26.79 4.61 -82.58
CA ILE A 23 -27.32 5.92 -83.01
C ILE A 23 -26.36 6.66 -83.95
N SER A 24 -25.07 6.33 -83.93
CA SER A 24 -24.07 7.02 -84.75
C SER A 24 -24.03 6.45 -86.18
N PRO A 25 -24.28 7.25 -87.23
CA PRO A 25 -24.04 6.83 -88.61
C PRO A 25 -22.53 6.80 -88.88
N ILE A 26 -21.91 5.64 -88.65
CA ILE A 26 -20.47 5.46 -88.75
C ILE A 26 -20.09 5.13 -90.20
N ASN A 27 -19.48 6.10 -90.89
CA ASN A 27 -18.77 5.85 -92.15
C ASN A 27 -17.28 5.65 -91.84
N LEU A 28 -16.79 4.42 -91.97
CA LEU A 28 -15.40 4.04 -91.63
C LEU A 28 -14.35 4.63 -92.59
N GLU A 29 -14.77 5.12 -93.74
CA GLU A 29 -13.89 5.74 -94.75
C GLU A 29 -13.63 7.24 -94.47
N ASP A 30 -14.43 7.86 -93.59
CA ASP A 30 -14.37 9.29 -93.32
C ASP A 30 -13.79 9.55 -91.92
N GLY A 31 -12.53 10.02 -91.86
CA GLY A 31 -11.78 10.19 -90.61
C GLY A 31 -12.45 11.14 -89.60
N GLY A 32 -13.30 12.06 -90.06
CA GLY A 32 -14.08 12.95 -89.19
C GLY A 32 -15.17 12.24 -88.38
N SER A 33 -15.73 11.15 -88.92
CA SER A 33 -16.78 10.36 -88.26
C SER A 33 -16.22 9.51 -87.12
N LEU A 34 -15.01 8.98 -87.28
CA LEU A 34 -14.28 8.25 -86.24
C LEU A 34 -13.92 9.16 -85.05
N LEU A 35 -13.46 10.39 -85.32
CA LEU A 35 -13.08 11.33 -84.27
C LEU A 35 -14.28 11.72 -83.38
N ARG A 36 -15.47 11.88 -83.98
CA ARG A 36 -16.73 12.19 -83.26
C ARG A 36 -17.18 11.06 -82.34
N LEU A 37 -16.78 9.82 -82.60
CA LEU A 37 -17.09 8.66 -81.78
C LEU A 37 -16.03 8.46 -80.67
N ILE A 38 -14.76 8.53 -81.03
CA ILE A 38 -13.63 8.27 -80.11
C ILE A 38 -13.57 9.31 -79.00
N LEU A 39 -13.82 10.58 -79.32
CA LEU A 39 -13.72 11.68 -78.36
C LEU A 39 -14.68 11.49 -77.14
N PRO A 40 -16.00 11.32 -77.31
CA PRO A 40 -16.90 11.09 -76.17
C PRO A 40 -16.63 9.75 -75.46
N LEU A 41 -16.26 8.69 -76.18
CA LEU A 41 -15.90 7.40 -75.59
C LEU A 41 -14.67 7.51 -74.67
N PHE A 42 -13.66 8.28 -75.09
CA PHE A 42 -12.46 8.51 -74.31
C PHE A 42 -12.78 9.25 -73.00
N PHE A 43 -13.57 10.33 -73.07
CA PHE A 43 -14.01 11.04 -71.88
C PHE A 43 -14.86 10.17 -70.96
N MET A 44 -15.77 9.35 -71.51
CA MET A 44 -16.59 8.42 -70.74
C MET A 44 -15.72 7.38 -70.02
N ALA A 45 -14.72 6.83 -70.70
CA ALA A 45 -13.78 5.88 -70.13
C ALA A 45 -12.96 6.48 -68.98
N LEU A 46 -12.51 7.73 -69.12
CA LEU A 46 -11.83 8.45 -68.03
C LEU A 46 -12.74 8.67 -66.82
N MET A 47 -13.99 9.08 -67.06
CA MET A 47 -14.97 9.30 -65.99
C MET A 47 -15.26 7.99 -65.22
N VAL A 48 -15.39 6.89 -65.95
CA VAL A 48 -15.61 5.54 -65.40
C VAL A 48 -14.38 5.03 -64.66
N ALA A 49 -13.18 5.21 -65.21
CA ALA A 49 -11.93 4.84 -64.55
C ALA A 49 -11.76 5.59 -63.23
N PHE A 50 -12.10 6.89 -63.21
CA PHE A 50 -12.11 7.70 -62.00
C PHE A 50 -13.17 7.22 -61.00
N TRP A 51 -14.39 6.90 -61.45
CA TRP A 51 -15.46 6.32 -60.63
C TRP A 51 -15.03 5.01 -59.96
N PHE A 52 -14.41 4.11 -60.72
CA PHE A 52 -13.88 2.84 -60.19
C PHE A 52 -12.73 3.04 -59.21
N SER A 53 -11.82 3.97 -59.50
CA SER A 53 -10.72 4.33 -58.61
C SER A 53 -11.24 4.91 -57.29
N SER A 54 -12.18 5.85 -57.34
CA SER A 54 -12.85 6.42 -56.17
C SER A 54 -13.56 5.34 -55.34
N LEU A 55 -14.31 4.44 -55.98
CA LEU A 55 -14.97 3.34 -55.30
C LEU A 55 -13.95 2.44 -54.57
N SER A 56 -12.80 2.16 -55.19
CA SER A 56 -11.73 1.38 -54.57
C SER A 56 -11.03 2.07 -53.39
N ALA A 57 -10.89 3.40 -53.44
CA ALA A 57 -10.15 4.18 -52.44
C ALA A 57 -10.85 4.20 -51.08
N HIS A 58 -12.19 4.12 -51.06
CA HIS A 58 -12.96 4.07 -49.82
C HIS A 58 -12.75 2.76 -49.02
N PHE A 59 -12.32 1.67 -49.65
CA PHE A 59 -12.15 0.39 -48.97
C PHE A 59 -10.76 0.20 -48.33
N LYS A 60 -9.74 0.90 -48.83
CA LYS A 60 -8.38 0.84 -48.26
C LYS A 60 -8.29 1.55 -46.90
N LYS A 61 -9.21 2.48 -46.64
CA LYS A 61 -9.25 3.29 -45.42
C LYS A 61 -9.89 2.55 -44.24
N ASP A 62 -10.93 1.75 -44.49
CA ASP A 62 -11.62 0.99 -43.43
C ASP A 62 -10.81 -0.18 -42.87
N SER A 63 -9.96 -0.82 -43.69
CA SER A 63 -9.08 -1.89 -43.22
C SER A 63 -7.90 -1.35 -42.40
N GLN A 64 -7.34 -0.20 -42.80
CA GLN A 64 -6.26 0.45 -42.05
C GLN A 64 -6.74 0.98 -40.71
N HIS A 65 -7.90 1.63 -40.65
CA HIS A 65 -8.44 2.13 -39.39
C HIS A 65 -8.83 1.01 -38.40
N LYS A 66 -9.31 -0.13 -38.90
CA LYS A 66 -9.53 -1.30 -38.03
C LYS A 66 -8.21 -1.80 -37.44
N MET A 67 -7.18 -1.92 -38.27
CA MET A 67 -5.87 -2.38 -37.82
C MET A 67 -5.22 -1.41 -36.83
N GLU A 68 -5.30 -0.11 -37.06
CA GLU A 68 -4.85 0.92 -36.10
C GLU A 68 -5.63 0.87 -34.79
N SER A 69 -6.95 0.67 -34.84
CA SER A 69 -7.79 0.58 -33.64
C SER A 69 -7.51 -0.69 -32.82
N GLU A 70 -7.21 -1.81 -33.48
CA GLU A 70 -6.79 -3.06 -32.83
C GLU A 70 -5.42 -2.89 -32.18
N PHE A 71 -4.44 -2.30 -32.89
CA PHE A 71 -3.11 -2.02 -32.31
C PHE A 71 -3.17 -1.04 -31.14
N ALA A 72 -4.05 -0.04 -31.18
CA ALA A 72 -4.27 0.86 -30.06
C ALA A 72 -4.80 0.12 -28.82
N LYS A 73 -5.81 -0.74 -29.01
CA LYS A 73 -6.37 -1.59 -27.93
C LYS A 73 -5.35 -2.57 -27.36
N GLU A 74 -4.54 -3.20 -28.21
CA GLU A 74 -3.49 -4.13 -27.76
C GLU A 74 -2.42 -3.42 -26.93
N ARG A 75 -2.00 -2.21 -27.34
CA ARG A 75 -1.02 -1.41 -26.58
C ARG A 75 -1.56 -1.01 -25.21
N GLU A 76 -2.82 -0.58 -25.12
CA GLU A 76 -3.46 -0.25 -23.85
C GLU A 76 -3.56 -1.48 -22.94
N ALA A 77 -3.97 -2.63 -23.48
CA ALA A 77 -4.03 -3.88 -22.73
C ALA A 77 -2.65 -4.31 -22.20
N LEU A 78 -1.58 -4.14 -23.00
CA LEU A 78 -0.21 -4.43 -22.57
C LEU A 78 0.23 -3.49 -21.44
N LYS A 79 -0.05 -2.19 -21.56
CA LYS A 79 0.31 -1.18 -20.54
C LYS A 79 -0.39 -1.47 -19.22
N VAL A 80 -1.68 -1.76 -19.24
CA VAL A 80 -2.46 -2.10 -18.04
C VAL A 80 -1.95 -3.39 -17.39
N LYS A 81 -1.59 -4.41 -18.18
CA LYS A 81 -0.99 -5.64 -17.64
C LYS A 81 0.37 -5.37 -17.00
N ALA A 82 1.21 -4.56 -17.62
CA ALA A 82 2.52 -4.18 -17.09
C ALA A 82 2.39 -3.35 -15.79
N GLU A 83 1.45 -2.40 -15.75
CA GLU A 83 1.17 -1.62 -14.54
C GLU A 83 0.65 -2.52 -13.41
N LYS A 84 -0.32 -3.41 -13.68
CA LYS A 84 -0.80 -4.38 -12.69
C LYS A 84 0.32 -5.30 -12.19
N ALA A 85 1.23 -5.73 -13.07
CA ALA A 85 2.38 -6.54 -12.69
C ALA A 85 3.33 -5.75 -11.78
N LYS A 86 3.67 -4.50 -12.12
CA LYS A 86 4.47 -3.61 -11.26
C LYS A 86 3.81 -3.40 -9.90
N THR A 87 2.50 -3.13 -9.86
CA THR A 87 1.77 -2.95 -8.60
C THR A 87 1.77 -4.21 -7.75
N ARG A 88 1.62 -5.40 -8.35
CA ARG A 88 1.70 -6.68 -7.62
C ARG A 88 3.08 -6.89 -7.00
N VAL A 89 4.14 -6.69 -7.78
CA VAL A 89 5.53 -6.83 -7.29
C VAL A 89 5.82 -5.83 -6.18
N VAL A 90 5.40 -4.56 -6.32
CA VAL A 90 5.57 -3.54 -5.28
C VAL A 90 4.79 -3.91 -4.01
N LYS A 91 3.57 -4.43 -4.16
CA LYS A 91 2.73 -4.83 -3.03
C LYS A 91 3.30 -6.06 -2.30
N GLU A 92 3.84 -7.03 -3.04
CA GLU A 92 4.54 -8.19 -2.47
C GLU A 92 5.82 -7.76 -1.76
N ALA A 93 6.65 -6.92 -2.38
CA ALA A 93 7.83 -6.36 -1.76
C ALA A 93 7.50 -5.56 -0.49
N GLN A 94 6.45 -4.73 -0.49
CA GLN A 94 5.99 -4.02 0.70
C GLN A 94 5.49 -4.97 1.78
N LYS A 95 4.81 -6.06 1.42
CA LYS A 95 4.34 -7.07 2.38
C LYS A 95 5.50 -7.82 3.02
N ASP A 96 6.53 -8.14 2.26
CA ASP A 96 7.74 -8.80 2.75
C ASP A 96 8.57 -7.85 3.61
N ILE A 97 8.78 -6.59 3.19
CA ILE A 97 9.42 -5.56 4.01
C ILE A 97 8.64 -5.31 5.30
N ALA A 98 7.31 -5.22 5.25
CA ALA A 98 6.49 -5.05 6.44
C ALA A 98 6.56 -6.27 7.37
N ARG A 99 6.61 -7.48 6.81
CA ARG A 99 6.78 -8.72 7.59
C ARG A 99 8.14 -8.77 8.25
N GLU A 100 9.20 -8.44 7.53
CA GLU A 100 10.57 -8.42 8.00
C GLU A 100 10.81 -7.29 9.03
N ALA A 101 10.22 -6.12 8.80
CA ALA A 101 10.18 -5.03 9.76
C ALA A 101 9.41 -5.43 11.03
N LYS A 102 8.26 -6.11 10.92
CA LYS A 102 7.48 -6.55 12.08
C LYS A 102 8.22 -7.60 12.92
N VAL A 103 8.94 -8.52 12.28
CA VAL A 103 9.77 -9.52 12.96
C VAL A 103 11.00 -8.86 13.62
N THR A 104 11.62 -7.89 12.95
CA THR A 104 12.77 -7.12 13.47
C THR A 104 12.37 -6.22 14.63
N HIS A 105 11.25 -5.50 14.53
CA HIS A 105 10.68 -4.68 15.61
C HIS A 105 10.25 -5.53 16.81
N ALA A 106 9.70 -6.73 16.58
CA ALA A 106 9.36 -7.65 17.67
C ALA A 106 10.61 -8.11 18.44
N LYS A 107 11.70 -8.48 17.74
CA LYS A 107 12.99 -8.81 18.38
C LYS A 107 13.58 -7.62 19.16
N ALA A 108 13.49 -6.41 18.61
CA ALA A 108 13.99 -5.20 19.28
C ALA A 108 13.16 -4.84 20.53
N ASN A 109 11.83 -4.86 20.43
CA ASN A 109 10.93 -4.59 21.56
C ASN A 109 11.06 -5.64 22.68
N PHE A 110 11.33 -6.90 22.33
CA PHE A 110 11.62 -7.94 23.32
C PHE A 110 12.93 -7.68 24.09
N LYS A 111 13.98 -7.19 23.42
CA LYS A 111 15.26 -6.85 24.07
C LYS A 111 15.12 -5.68 25.05
N VAL A 112 14.34 -4.66 24.66
CA VAL A 112 14.05 -3.49 25.51
C VAL A 112 13.12 -3.88 26.67
N GLY A 113 12.07 -4.66 26.42
CA GLY A 113 11.17 -5.16 27.46
C GLY A 113 11.86 -6.07 28.48
N ALA A 114 12.74 -6.97 28.03
CA ALA A 114 13.48 -7.87 28.92
C ALA A 114 14.50 -7.13 29.79
N SER A 115 15.16 -6.10 29.25
CA SER A 115 16.08 -5.26 30.03
C SER A 115 15.34 -4.41 31.06
N PHE A 116 14.19 -3.83 30.70
CA PHE A 116 13.36 -3.08 31.64
C PHE A 116 12.79 -3.97 32.76
N ALA A 117 12.29 -5.16 32.42
CA ALA A 117 11.84 -6.15 33.39
C ALA A 117 12.98 -6.62 34.31
N GLY A 118 14.18 -6.80 33.77
CA GLY A 118 15.37 -7.15 34.56
C GLY A 118 15.73 -6.07 35.58
N VAL A 119 15.77 -4.80 35.18
CA VAL A 119 16.07 -3.66 36.08
C VAL A 119 14.99 -3.51 37.16
N LEU A 120 13.71 -3.60 36.79
CA LEU A 120 12.60 -3.56 37.75
C LEU A 120 12.65 -4.73 38.75
N GLY A 121 13.02 -5.93 38.30
CA GLY A 121 13.21 -7.09 39.16
C GLY A 121 14.32 -6.88 40.20
N VAL A 122 15.47 -6.34 39.78
CA VAL A 122 16.56 -5.99 40.70
C VAL A 122 16.14 -4.92 41.70
N GLY A 123 15.42 -3.89 41.26
CA GLY A 123 14.88 -2.85 42.14
C GLY A 123 13.90 -3.39 43.18
N ALA A 124 12.99 -4.29 42.79
CA ALA A 124 12.04 -4.92 43.69
C ALA A 124 12.74 -5.78 44.77
N LEU A 125 13.79 -6.52 44.38
CA LEU A 125 14.63 -7.26 45.34
C LEU A 125 15.35 -6.34 46.32
N PHE A 126 15.79 -5.17 45.86
CA PHE A 126 16.46 -4.18 46.71
C PHE A 126 15.50 -3.56 47.73
N ILE A 127 14.28 -3.21 47.30
CA ILE A 127 13.22 -2.72 48.20
C ILE A 127 12.85 -3.79 49.23
N PHE A 128 12.74 -5.06 48.81
CA PHE A 128 12.48 -6.16 49.73
C PHE A 128 13.57 -6.32 50.79
N ALA A 129 14.84 -6.25 50.39
CA ALA A 129 15.97 -6.27 51.33
C ALA A 129 15.91 -5.09 52.32
N GLN A 130 15.58 -3.89 51.84
CA GLN A 130 15.44 -2.70 52.70
C GLN A 130 14.29 -2.82 53.70
N LEU A 131 13.18 -3.44 53.32
CA LEU A 131 12.06 -3.71 54.24
C LEU A 131 12.47 -4.69 55.34
N ILE A 132 13.25 -5.73 55.01
CA ILE A 132 13.81 -6.64 56.03
C ILE A 132 14.73 -5.88 56.99
N THR A 133 15.64 -5.06 56.47
CA THR A 133 16.57 -4.27 57.30
C THR A 133 15.81 -3.28 58.19
N ALA A 134 14.84 -2.55 57.64
CA ALA A 134 14.01 -1.61 58.40
C ALA A 134 13.18 -2.34 59.47
N GLY A 135 12.62 -3.51 59.14
CA GLY A 135 11.87 -4.34 60.09
C GLY A 135 12.75 -4.80 61.26
N LEU A 136 13.95 -5.31 60.98
CA LEU A 136 14.92 -5.71 62.00
C LEU A 136 15.34 -4.56 62.91
N LEU A 137 15.65 -3.40 62.31
CA LEU A 137 16.00 -2.18 63.06
C LEU A 137 14.85 -1.75 63.96
N THR A 138 13.62 -1.78 63.46
CA THR A 138 12.43 -1.39 64.22
C THR A 138 12.18 -2.35 65.38
N MET A 139 12.30 -3.66 65.17
CA MET A 139 12.17 -4.66 66.24
C MET A 139 13.29 -4.55 67.27
N THR A 140 14.52 -4.29 66.84
CA THR A 140 15.67 -4.13 67.75
C THR A 140 15.53 -2.84 68.57
N ALA A 141 15.11 -1.73 67.94
CA ALA A 141 14.86 -0.48 68.63
C ALA A 141 13.70 -0.61 69.63
N ALA A 142 12.57 -1.16 69.21
CA ALA A 142 11.41 -1.39 70.08
C ALA A 142 11.73 -2.36 71.22
N GLY A 143 12.40 -3.48 70.91
CA GLY A 143 12.85 -4.47 71.88
C GLY A 143 13.88 -3.91 72.87
N GLY A 144 14.80 -3.07 72.40
CA GLY A 144 15.79 -2.38 73.25
C GLY A 144 15.15 -1.38 74.20
N VAL A 145 14.14 -0.62 73.75
CA VAL A 145 13.36 0.28 74.61
C VAL A 145 12.62 -0.52 75.69
N ILE A 146 11.87 -1.55 75.31
CA ILE A 146 11.10 -2.37 76.26
C ILE A 146 12.04 -3.11 77.23
N GLY A 147 13.10 -3.72 76.72
CA GLY A 147 14.10 -4.43 77.54
C GLY A 147 14.86 -3.49 78.49
N GLY A 148 15.14 -2.26 78.08
CA GLY A 148 15.79 -1.25 78.92
C GLY A 148 14.91 -0.80 80.09
N TYR A 149 13.61 -0.59 79.87
CA TYR A 149 12.66 -0.31 80.95
C TYR A 149 12.49 -1.50 81.89
N TYR A 150 12.44 -2.73 81.36
CA TYR A 150 12.39 -3.94 82.17
C TYR A 150 13.66 -4.10 83.05
N TRP A 151 14.85 -3.89 82.49
CA TRP A 151 16.11 -3.97 83.22
C TRP A 151 16.28 -2.86 84.26
N ARG A 152 15.84 -1.63 83.97
CA ARG A 152 15.78 -0.54 84.98
C ARG A 152 14.80 -0.86 86.09
N GLY A 153 13.63 -1.38 85.78
CA GLY A 153 12.65 -1.82 86.79
C GLY A 153 13.28 -2.81 87.77
N LYS A 154 14.01 -3.80 87.27
CA LYS A 154 14.70 -4.79 88.11
C LYS A 154 15.87 -4.23 88.92
N ARG A 155 16.55 -3.17 88.45
CA ARG A 155 17.55 -2.45 89.25
C ARG A 155 16.92 -1.62 90.35
N ILE A 156 15.84 -0.88 90.07
CA ILE A 156 15.13 -0.09 91.06
C ILE A 156 14.51 -1.00 92.12
N GLU A 157 14.04 -2.19 91.74
CA GLU A 157 13.53 -3.19 92.67
C GLU A 157 14.65 -3.79 93.54
N LYS A 158 15.84 -4.08 92.97
CA LYS A 158 17.02 -4.46 93.76
C LYS A 158 17.54 -3.34 94.66
N GLU A 159 17.52 -2.09 94.20
CA GLU A 159 17.97 -0.92 94.95
C GLU A 159 16.99 -0.61 96.09
N LYS A 160 15.67 -0.71 95.85
CA LYS A 160 14.63 -0.65 96.88
C LYS A 160 14.75 -1.77 97.92
N ASN A 161 15.24 -2.95 97.51
CA ASN A 161 15.50 -4.08 98.41
C ASN A 161 16.93 -4.07 99.02
N SER A 162 17.73 -3.04 98.73
CA SER A 162 19.10 -2.86 99.26
C SER A 162 19.26 -1.56 100.06
N VAL A 163 18.19 -0.79 100.30
CA VAL A 163 18.20 0.30 101.29
C VAL A 163 18.11 -0.30 102.69
N PRO A 164 19.17 -0.24 103.52
CA PRO A 164 19.05 -0.54 104.94
C PRO A 164 18.19 0.56 105.57
N GLN A 165 17.17 0.19 106.35
CA GLN A 165 16.51 1.15 107.23
C GLN A 165 17.54 1.66 108.24
N LEU A 166 18.11 2.84 107.96
CA LEU A 166 18.90 3.59 108.89
C LEU A 166 17.95 4.12 109.98
N GLU A 167 18.16 3.55 111.17
CA GLU A 167 17.85 4.04 112.50
C GLU A 167 17.56 5.56 112.56
N VAL A 168 16.28 5.91 112.73
CA VAL A 168 15.87 7.27 113.10
C VAL A 168 16.05 7.39 114.61
N ILE A 169 17.21 7.90 115.02
CA ILE A 169 17.45 8.32 116.40
C ILE A 169 16.66 9.60 116.66
N ASP A 170 15.82 9.50 117.68
CA ASP A 170 15.00 10.53 118.29
C ASP A 170 15.84 11.75 118.73
N THR A 171 15.45 12.94 118.29
CA THR A 171 15.85 14.20 118.92
C THR A 171 14.62 15.05 119.22
N LYS A 172 13.78 14.57 120.14
CA LYS A 172 12.79 15.39 120.82
C LYS A 172 13.26 15.77 122.23
N VAL A 173 14.18 16.73 122.34
CA VAL A 173 14.37 17.51 123.58
C VAL A 173 14.82 18.94 123.23
N ILE A 174 14.20 19.92 123.91
CA ILE A 174 14.51 21.37 124.01
C ILE A 174 13.97 22.22 122.84
N GLY A 175 12.99 23.12 123.01
CA GLY A 175 12.34 23.63 124.22
C GLY A 175 11.27 24.69 123.90
N GLN A 176 10.58 25.08 124.98
CA GLN A 176 9.60 26.17 125.15
C GLN A 176 8.22 26.02 124.48
#